data_AF-A0A7I7SRA4-F1
#
_entry.id   AF-A0A7I7SRA4-F1
#
_cell.length_a   1.000
_cell.length_b   1.000
_cell.length_c   1.000
_cell.angle_alpha   90.00
_cell.angle_beta   90.00
_cell.angle_gamma   90.00
#
_symmetry.space_group_name_H-M   'P 1'
#
loop_
_entity.id
_entity.type
_entity.pdbx_description
1 polymer ?
#
loop_
_entity_poly.entity_id
_entity_poly.type
_entity_poly.pdbx_seq_one_letter_code
_entity_poly.pdbx_strand_id
1 'polypeptide(L)' 'MFGFDSAAGILDEGYLQTEKGYGTLRGGGFRVAIRTGMPGVTPAMWDWRFGWHGR' A
#
# COMPACT_ATOMS: atom_id res chain seq x y z
N MET A 1 15.00 -4.77 -6.68
CA MET A 1 14.26 -4.20 -5.53
C MET A 1 13.83 -2.81 -5.95
N PHE A 2 12.58 -2.43 -5.74
CA PHE A 2 12.09 -1.11 -6.12
C PHE A 2 12.74 -0.06 -5.22
N GLY A 3 13.43 0.90 -5.83
CA GLY A 3 13.98 2.06 -5.13
C GLY A 3 12.90 3.09 -4.86
N PHE A 4 13.27 4.19 -4.18
CA PHE A 4 12.33 5.29 -3.92
C PHE A 4 11.76 5.89 -5.22
N ASP A 5 12.55 5.89 -6.30
CA ASP A 5 12.13 6.38 -7.63
C ASP A 5 10.92 5.62 -8.20
N SER A 6 10.63 4.41 -7.71
CA SER A 6 9.48 3.61 -8.14
C SER A 6 8.18 4.00 -7.41
N ALA A 7 8.23 4.87 -6.40
CA ALA A 7 7.07 5.19 -5.57
C ALA A 7 5.92 5.84 -6.35
N ALA A 8 6.25 6.70 -7.33
CA ALA A 8 5.25 7.38 -8.14
C ALA A 8 4.37 6.40 -8.96
N GLY A 9 4.89 5.23 -9.31
CA GLY A 9 4.17 4.22 -10.09
C GLY A 9 2.96 3.59 -9.39
N ILE A 10 2.73 3.86 -8.10
CA ILE A 10 1.49 3.44 -7.43
C ILE A 10 0.28 4.27 -7.87
N LEU A 11 0.51 5.41 -8.51
CA LEU A 11 -0.53 6.31 -9.01
C LEU A 11 -0.92 6.00 -10.47
N ASP A 12 -0.16 5.14 -11.14
CA ASP A 12 -0.43 4.77 -12.53
C ASP A 12 -1.78 4.06 -12.64
N GLU A 13 -2.46 4.27 -13.77
CA GLU A 13 -3.73 3.59 -14.03
C GLU A 13 -3.57 2.07 -14.10
N GLY A 14 -4.59 1.35 -13.63
CA GLY A 14 -4.60 -0.11 -13.62
C GLY A 14 -4.02 -0.70 -12.33
N TYR A 15 -3.50 -1.92 -12.41
CA TYR A 15 -3.00 -2.65 -11.25
C TYR A 15 -1.56 -3.07 -11.45
N LEU A 16 -0.76 -2.93 -10.40
CA LEU A 16 0.60 -3.45 -10.39
C LEU A 16 0.58 -4.99 -10.33
N GLN A 17 1.60 -5.60 -10.95
CA GLN A 17 1.76 -7.05 -11.02
C GLN A 17 1.77 -7.74 -9.63
N THR A 18 2.08 -7.00 -8.56
CA THR A 18 2.16 -7.52 -7.19
C THR A 18 1.35 -6.68 -6.18
N GLU A 19 0.08 -6.38 -6.47
CA GLU A 19 -0.80 -5.67 -5.51
C GLU A 19 -1.20 -6.52 -4.29
N LYS A 20 -1.06 -7.84 -4.38
CA LYS A 20 -1.36 -8.79 -3.30
C LYS A 20 -0.28 -9.87 -3.28
N GLY A 21 0.53 -9.88 -2.23
CA GLY A 21 1.56 -10.89 -2.07
C GLY A 21 2.62 -10.51 -1.06
N TYR A 22 3.50 -11.46 -0.77
CA TYR A 22 4.64 -11.27 0.09
C TYR A 22 5.86 -12.02 -0.45
N GLY A 23 7.05 -11.61 -0.05
CA GLY A 23 8.29 -12.27 -0.45
C GLY A 23 9.48 -11.79 0.37
N THR A 24 10.58 -12.55 0.29
CA THR A 24 11.85 -12.22 0.92
C THR A 24 12.73 -11.40 -0.04
N LEU A 25 13.54 -10.53 0.53
CA LEU A 25 14.52 -9.73 -0.18
C LEU A 25 15.91 -10.32 0.03
N ARG A 26 16.79 -10.14 -0.96
CA ARG A 26 18.19 -10.62 -0.92
C ARG A 26 18.99 -10.13 0.30
N GLY A 27 18.54 -9.05 0.96
CA GLY A 27 19.13 -8.52 2.20
C GLY A 27 18.43 -8.97 3.49
N GLY A 28 17.61 -10.01 3.47
CA GLY A 28 16.91 -10.54 4.65
C GLY A 28 15.63 -9.79 5.05
N GLY A 29 15.29 -8.70 4.36
CA GLY A 29 14.02 -7.99 4.54
C GLY A 29 12.84 -8.73 3.90
N PHE A 30 11.62 -8.28 4.21
CA PHE A 30 10.40 -8.76 3.57
C PHE A 30 9.74 -7.63 2.80
N ARG A 31 9.05 -7.98 1.70
CA ARG A 31 8.12 -7.09 1.01
C ARG A 31 6.73 -7.68 1.10
N VAL A 32 5.76 -6.85 1.45
CA VAL A 32 4.35 -7.23 1.55
C VAL A 32 3.52 -6.16 0.84
N ALA A 33 2.56 -6.59 0.04
CA ALA A 33 1.58 -5.74 -0.62
C ALA A 33 0.18 -6.30 -0.36
N ILE A 34 -0.74 -5.43 0.04
CA ILE A 34 -2.13 -5.78 0.31
C ILE A 34 -3.00 -4.71 -0.30
N ARG A 35 -3.94 -5.14 -1.14
CA ARG A 35 -5.05 -4.31 -1.59
C ARG A 35 -6.35 -4.79 -0.96
N THR A 36 -6.88 -3.98 -0.05
CA THR A 36 -8.15 -4.22 0.63
C THR A 36 -9.20 -3.30 0.03
N GLY A 37 -10.23 -3.87 -0.60
CA GLY A 37 -11.40 -3.10 -1.02
C GLY A 37 -12.21 -2.67 0.21
N MET A 38 -12.70 -1.43 0.21
CA MET A 38 -13.49 -0.88 1.32
C MET A 38 -14.79 -0.27 0.81
N PRO A 39 -15.79 -1.11 0.45
CA PRO A 39 -17.07 -0.63 -0.04
C PRO A 39 -17.75 0.26 1.00
N GLY A 40 -18.26 1.41 0.57
CA GLY A 40 -18.96 2.36 1.44
C GLY A 40 -18.05 3.22 2.34
N VAL A 41 -16.73 3.08 2.26
CA VAL A 41 -15.78 3.91 3.00
C VAL A 41 -15.28 5.05 2.11
N THR A 42 -15.23 6.27 2.65
CA THR A 42 -14.69 7.45 1.97
C THR A 42 -13.26 7.78 2.45
N PRO A 43 -12.45 8.52 1.66
CA PRO A 43 -11.14 8.99 2.11
C PRO A 43 -11.17 9.77 3.42
N ALA A 44 -12.17 10.65 3.63
CA ALA A 44 -12.30 11.43 4.86
C ALA A 44 -12.53 10.56 6.12
N MET A 45 -13.17 9.39 5.97
CA MET A 45 -13.31 8.43 7.08
C MET A 45 -11.96 7.84 7.49
N TRP A 46 -11.02 7.69 6.54
CA TRP A 46 -9.65 7.26 6.82
C TRP A 46 -8.83 8.35 7.53
N ASP A 47 -8.96 9.60 7.09
CA ASP A 47 -8.33 10.74 7.77
C ASP A 47 -8.80 10.84 9.23
N TRP A 48 -10.11 10.73 9.46
CA TRP A 48 -10.68 10.68 10.81
C TRP A 48 -10.17 9.49 11.63
N ARG A 49 -10.14 8.28 11.03
CA ARG A 49 -9.71 7.06 11.71
C ARG A 49 -8.27 7.19 12.21
N PHE A 50 -7.35 7.66 11.36
CA PHE A 50 -5.95 7.87 11.76
C PHE A 50 -5.80 9.02 12.76
N GLY A 51 -6.58 10.10 12.64
CA GLY A 51 -6.58 11.19 13.60
C GLY A 51 -7.14 10.82 14.98
N TRP A 52 -8.07 9.86 15.06
CA TRP A 52 -8.66 9.37 16.31
C TRP A 52 -7.80 8.30 17.00
N HIS A 53 -7.40 7.25 16.27
CA HIS A 53 -6.62 6.14 16.83
C HIS A 53 -5.11 6.39 16.93
N GLY A 54 -4.58 7.36 16.17
CA GLY A 54 -3.14 7.66 16.12
C GLY A 54 -2.65 8.57 17.24
N ARG A 55 -3.50 8.90 18.22
CA ARG A 55 -3.12 9.57 19.46
C ARG A 55 -2.82 8.56 20.56
#